data_AF-A0A844T7M5-F1
#
_entry.id   AF-A0A844T7M5-F1
#
_cell.length_a   1.000
_cell.length_b   1.000
_cell.length_c   1.000
_cell.angle_alpha   90.00
_cell.angle_beta   90.00
_cell.angle_gamma   90.00
#
_symmetry.space_group_name_H-M   'P 1'
#
loop_
_entity.id
_entity.type
_entity.pdbx_description
1 polymer ?
#
loop_
_entity_poly.entity_id
_entity_poly.type
_entity_poly.pdbx_seq_one_letter_code
_entity_poly.pdbx_strand_id
1 'polypeptide(L)'
;MKDRFGGEQTFRARSPERDAETDRARIEAIMIAIDDALHAAEREQSGLNRRVEDVLARAAVTFGNGDDEYLEREALDNHHQDLFDKEILNGQRRLKELGASIAHFKFLKAAMLSRFPEYRPPASSAN
;
A
#
# COMPACT_ATOMS: atom_id res chain seq x y z
N MET A 1 -72.17 -1.41 9.43
CA MET A 1 -71.06 -1.38 10.41
C MET A 1 -70.08 -2.46 9.99
N LYS A 2 -68.80 -2.09 9.78
CA LYS A 2 -67.64 -2.94 9.42
C LYS A 2 -67.75 -3.56 8.01
N ASP A 3 -66.76 -3.44 7.12
CA ASP A 3 -65.36 -3.78 7.33
C ASP A 3 -64.37 -2.74 6.80
N ARG A 4 -63.58 -2.16 7.71
CA ARG A 4 -62.32 -1.49 7.41
C ARG A 4 -61.20 -2.34 8.02
N PHE A 5 -60.95 -3.51 7.44
CA PHE A 5 -59.71 -4.23 7.69
C PHE A 5 -58.74 -3.82 6.59
N GLY A 6 -57.96 -2.79 6.90
CA GLY A 6 -56.83 -2.40 6.07
C GLY A 6 -55.96 -3.62 5.81
N GLY A 7 -55.57 -3.81 4.55
CA GLY A 7 -54.60 -4.80 4.17
C GLY A 7 -53.34 -4.60 5.01
N GLU A 8 -53.12 -5.48 5.97
CA GLU A 8 -51.85 -5.62 6.64
C GLU A 8 -50.82 -5.90 5.54
N GLN A 9 -50.03 -4.89 5.21
CA GLN A 9 -48.80 -5.09 4.47
C GLN A 9 -47.89 -5.91 5.40
N THR A 10 -48.00 -7.24 5.32
CA THR A 10 -47.09 -8.17 5.98
C THR A 10 -45.66 -7.73 5.71
N PHE A 11 -44.91 -7.54 6.78
CA PHE A 11 -43.50 -7.17 6.74
C PHE A 11 -42.74 -8.12 5.80
N ARG A 12 -42.19 -7.60 4.70
CA ARG A 12 -41.39 -8.35 3.73
C ARG A 12 -39.91 -8.13 4.04
N ALA A 13 -39.32 -9.06 4.77
CA ALA A 13 -37.86 -9.13 4.95
C ALA A 13 -37.19 -9.92 3.81
N ARG A 14 -35.90 -9.66 3.60
CA ARG A 14 -35.04 -10.49 2.75
C ARG A 14 -34.83 -11.85 3.42
N SER A 15 -34.49 -12.86 2.62
CA SER A 15 -34.15 -14.17 3.19
C SER A 15 -32.78 -14.10 3.88
N PRO A 16 -32.56 -14.86 4.97
CA PRO A 16 -31.28 -14.88 5.68
C PRO A 16 -30.09 -15.22 4.78
N GLU A 17 -30.28 -16.03 3.74
CA GLU A 17 -29.24 -16.44 2.81
C GLU A 17 -28.73 -15.25 1.98
N ARG A 18 -29.65 -14.39 1.53
CA ARG A 18 -29.29 -13.19 0.76
C ARG A 18 -28.57 -12.15 1.60
N ASP A 19 -28.94 -12.05 2.88
CA ASP A 19 -28.27 -11.18 3.82
C ASP A 19 -26.83 -11.69 4.07
N ALA A 20 -26.67 -13.00 4.31
CA ALA A 20 -25.35 -13.62 4.46
C ALA A 20 -24.47 -13.51 3.19
N GLU A 21 -25.06 -13.62 2.00
CA GLU A 21 -24.35 -13.37 0.73
C GLU A 21 -23.88 -11.91 0.61
N THR A 22 -24.76 -10.97 0.95
CA THR A 22 -24.42 -9.53 0.93
C THR A 22 -23.30 -9.22 1.92
N ASP A 23 -23.32 -9.81 3.11
CA ASP A 23 -22.29 -9.62 4.12
C ASP A 23 -20.93 -10.21 3.69
N ARG A 24 -20.93 -11.39 3.07
CA ARG A 24 -19.71 -11.96 2.47
C ARG A 24 -19.13 -11.05 1.39
N ALA A 25 -19.95 -10.53 0.49
CA ALA A 25 -19.51 -9.62 -0.58
C ALA A 25 -18.89 -8.32 -0.02
N ARG A 26 -19.42 -7.79 1.09
CA ARG A 26 -18.84 -6.61 1.76
C ARG A 26 -17.47 -6.90 2.36
N ILE A 27 -17.32 -8.04 3.02
CA ILE A 27 -16.05 -8.48 3.60
C ILE A 27 -15.01 -8.68 2.49
N GLU A 28 -15.41 -9.32 1.39
CA GLU A 28 -14.56 -9.53 0.22
C GLU A 28 -14.07 -8.21 -0.38
N ALA A 29 -14.96 -7.23 -0.57
CA ALA A 29 -14.58 -5.92 -1.08
C ALA A 29 -13.54 -5.21 -0.20
N ILE A 30 -13.66 -5.32 1.13
CA ILE A 30 -12.69 -4.75 2.07
C ILE A 30 -11.35 -5.50 1.98
N MET A 31 -11.37 -6.83 1.91
CA MET A 31 -10.17 -7.64 1.79
C MET A 31 -9.39 -7.33 0.50
N ILE A 32 -10.10 -7.20 -0.63
CA ILE A 32 -9.51 -6.80 -1.91
C ILE A 32 -8.86 -5.41 -1.79
N ALA A 33 -9.56 -4.43 -1.18
CA ALA A 33 -9.01 -3.10 -1.01
C ALA A 33 -7.73 -3.07 -0.14
N ILE A 34 -7.67 -3.90 0.92
CA ILE A 34 -6.47 -4.05 1.75
C ILE A 34 -5.34 -4.67 0.93
N ASP A 35 -5.63 -5.70 0.14
CA ASP A 35 -4.63 -6.36 -0.69
C ASP A 35 -4.11 -5.45 -1.79
N ASP A 36 -4.96 -4.69 -2.47
CA ASP A 36 -4.55 -3.72 -3.49
C ASP A 36 -3.65 -2.63 -2.91
N ALA A 37 -4.00 -2.10 -1.73
CA ALA A 37 -3.19 -1.11 -1.03
C ALA A 37 -1.83 -1.68 -0.62
N LEU A 38 -1.80 -2.94 -0.15
CA LEU A 38 -0.57 -3.63 0.21
C LEU A 38 0.34 -3.83 -1.01
N HIS A 39 -0.18 -4.38 -2.11
CA HIS A 39 0.60 -4.58 -3.34
C HIS A 39 1.07 -3.26 -3.96
N ALA A 40 0.27 -2.18 -3.86
CA ALA A 40 0.68 -0.86 -4.31
C ALA A 40 1.87 -0.33 -3.49
N ALA A 41 1.80 -0.43 -2.16
CA ALA A 41 2.88 0.02 -1.27
C ALA A 41 4.17 -0.81 -1.44
N GLU A 42 4.06 -2.13 -1.59
CA GLU A 42 5.21 -3.02 -1.84
C GLU A 42 5.88 -2.74 -3.20
N ARG A 43 5.10 -2.48 -4.25
CA ARG A 43 5.63 -2.07 -5.56
C ARG A 43 6.34 -0.72 -5.49
N GLU A 44 5.75 0.25 -4.79
CA GLU A 44 6.37 1.56 -4.59
C GLU A 44 7.69 1.42 -3.83
N GLN A 45 7.72 0.63 -2.74
CA GLN A 45 8.90 0.39 -1.94
C GLN A 45 10.02 -0.24 -2.78
N SER A 46 9.72 -1.30 -3.53
CA SER A 46 10.69 -1.96 -4.42
C SER A 46 11.22 -1.01 -5.50
N GLY A 47 10.34 -0.21 -6.10
CA GLY A 47 10.74 0.79 -7.10
C GLY A 47 11.61 1.89 -6.52
N LEU A 48 11.26 2.39 -5.33
CA LEU A 48 12.01 3.44 -4.65
C LEU A 48 13.37 2.94 -4.16
N ASN A 49 13.45 1.73 -3.60
CA ASN A 49 14.70 1.16 -3.10
C ASN A 49 15.75 1.09 -4.22
N ARG A 50 15.36 0.62 -5.41
CA ARG A 50 16.25 0.58 -6.59
C ARG A 50 16.73 1.97 -7.01
N ARG A 51 15.87 2.99 -6.96
CA ARG A 51 16.26 4.38 -7.29
C ARG A 51 17.22 4.96 -6.26
N VAL A 52 17.03 4.65 -4.97
CA VAL A 52 17.94 5.09 -3.90
C VAL A 52 19.31 4.42 -4.07
N GLU A 53 19.35 3.13 -4.38
CA GLU A 53 20.59 2.40 -4.68
C GLU A 53 21.33 2.97 -5.90
N ASP A 54 20.62 3.34 -6.97
CA ASP A 54 21.20 4.01 -8.14
C ASP A 54 21.82 5.36 -7.79
N VAL A 55 21.11 6.19 -7.03
CA VAL A 55 21.63 7.50 -6.57
C VAL A 55 22.87 7.32 -5.69
N LEU A 56 22.86 6.34 -4.79
CA LEU A 56 24.03 6.01 -3.96
C LEU A 56 25.24 5.59 -4.81
N ALA A 57 25.03 4.75 -5.82
CA ALA A 57 26.09 4.32 -6.73
C ALA A 57 26.67 5.49 -7.54
N ARG A 58 25.80 6.37 -8.05
CA ARG A 58 26.20 7.58 -8.79
C ARG A 58 26.97 8.54 -7.92
N ALA A 59 26.52 8.79 -6.69
CA ALA A 59 27.22 9.61 -5.72
C ALA A 59 28.64 9.06 -5.48
N ALA A 60 28.78 7.76 -5.21
CA ALA A 60 30.08 7.13 -4.98
C ALA A 60 31.07 7.30 -6.16
N VAL A 61 30.60 7.21 -7.40
CA VAL A 61 31.43 7.43 -8.61
C VAL A 61 31.85 8.89 -8.75
N THR A 62 30.96 9.83 -8.44
CA THR A 62 31.28 11.27 -8.47
C THR A 62 32.39 11.60 -7.46
N PHE A 63 32.43 10.92 -6.32
CA PHE A 63 33.47 11.12 -5.29
C PHE A 63 34.78 10.38 -5.55
N GLY A 64 34.74 9.20 -6.19
CA GLY A 64 35.89 8.29 -6.31
C GLY A 64 36.89 8.60 -7.44
N ASN A 65 36.65 9.60 -8.30
CA ASN A 65 37.45 9.87 -9.50
C ASN A 65 38.34 11.13 -9.40
N GLY A 66 38.72 11.56 -8.19
CA GLY A 66 39.27 12.89 -7.92
C GLY A 66 40.79 13.01 -7.71
N ASP A 67 41.63 12.24 -8.43
CA ASP A 67 43.09 12.33 -8.26
C ASP A 67 43.81 13.30 -9.21
N ASP A 68 43.12 14.03 -10.09
CA ASP A 68 43.78 15.06 -10.88
C ASP A 68 42.87 16.27 -11.16
N GLU A 69 43.39 17.43 -10.78
CA GLU A 69 43.25 18.71 -11.50
C GLU A 69 41.99 19.63 -11.27
N TYR A 70 42.23 20.70 -10.50
CA TYR A 70 41.67 22.08 -10.56
C TYR A 70 40.48 22.53 -9.67
N LEU A 71 40.74 23.65 -8.99
CA LEU A 71 39.94 24.45 -8.04
C LEU A 71 38.51 24.87 -8.50
N GLU A 72 38.14 24.76 -9.78
CA GLU A 72 36.79 25.12 -10.24
C GLU A 72 35.75 24.00 -10.04
N ARG A 73 36.19 22.77 -9.73
CA ARG A 73 35.30 21.64 -9.41
C ARG A 73 34.63 21.75 -8.04
N GLU A 74 35.27 22.39 -7.05
CA GLU A 74 34.75 22.40 -5.67
C GLU A 74 33.31 22.95 -5.57
N ALA A 75 32.97 24.01 -6.31
CA ALA A 75 31.63 24.60 -6.27
C ALA A 75 30.57 23.76 -7.02
N LEU A 76 30.93 23.11 -8.14
CA LEU A 76 30.04 22.24 -8.91
C LEU A 76 29.85 20.88 -8.22
N ASP A 77 30.91 20.33 -7.64
CA ASP A 77 30.86 19.10 -6.86
C ASP A 77 30.00 19.30 -5.61
N ASN A 78 30.10 20.44 -4.92
CA ASN A 78 29.21 20.77 -3.79
C ASN A 78 27.72 20.82 -4.18
N HIS A 79 27.39 21.33 -5.38
CA HIS A 79 26.00 21.36 -5.84
C HIS A 79 25.45 19.95 -6.11
N HIS A 80 26.24 19.08 -6.74
CA HIS A 80 25.84 17.69 -6.99
C HIS A 80 25.74 16.88 -5.70
N GLN A 81 26.62 17.15 -4.72
CA GLN A 81 26.57 16.57 -3.38
C GLN A 81 25.26 16.90 -2.68
N ASP A 82 24.91 18.19 -2.60
CA ASP A 82 23.67 18.64 -1.98
C ASP A 82 22.43 18.04 -2.64
N LEU A 83 22.47 17.81 -3.96
CA LEU A 83 21.37 17.17 -4.69
C LEU A 83 21.25 15.69 -4.33
N PHE A 84 22.35 14.94 -4.37
CA PHE A 84 22.33 13.51 -4.01
C PHE A 84 21.92 13.31 -2.55
N ASP A 85 22.43 14.12 -1.63
CA ASP A 85 22.05 14.03 -0.20
C ASP A 85 20.55 14.27 -0.01
N LYS A 86 19.98 15.27 -0.69
CA LYS A 86 18.53 15.52 -0.64
C LYS A 86 17.73 14.35 -1.22
N GLU A 87 18.15 13.79 -2.34
CA GLU A 87 17.48 12.65 -2.97
C GLU A 87 17.53 11.39 -2.07
N ILE A 88 18.70 11.09 -1.50
CA ILE A 88 18.91 9.97 -0.59
C ILE A 88 18.05 10.14 0.67
N LEU A 89 18.10 11.30 1.32
CA LEU A 89 17.33 11.57 2.53
C LEU A 89 15.82 11.48 2.30
N ASN A 90 15.32 12.05 1.20
CA ASN A 90 13.91 11.96 0.84
C ASN A 90 13.50 10.52 0.53
N GLY A 91 14.34 9.78 -0.19
CA GLY A 91 14.12 8.37 -0.50
C GLY A 91 14.07 7.49 0.75
N GLN A 92 15.05 7.63 1.64
CA GLN A 92 15.10 6.91 2.92
C GLN A 92 13.90 7.23 3.82
N ARG A 93 13.51 8.52 3.92
CA ARG A 93 12.30 8.91 4.65
C ARG A 93 11.06 8.21 4.10
N ARG A 94 10.86 8.24 2.79
CA ARG A 94 9.70 7.61 2.14
C ARG A 94 9.73 6.09 2.27
N LEU A 95 10.90 5.44 2.20
CA LEU A 95 11.03 4.00 2.45
C LEU A 95 10.58 3.61 3.87
N LYS A 96 10.91 4.44 4.87
CA LYS A 96 10.44 4.24 6.26
C LYS A 96 8.92 4.38 6.37
N GLU A 97 8.33 5.40 5.75
CA GLU A 97 6.88 5.61 5.70
C GLU A 97 6.14 4.45 5.01
N LEU A 98 6.70 3.94 3.91
CA LEU A 98 6.17 2.77 3.20
C LEU A 98 6.26 1.51 4.06
N GLY A 99 7.38 1.31 4.76
CA GLY A 99 7.52 0.20 5.71
C GLY A 99 6.45 0.21 6.80
N ALA A 100 6.15 1.39 7.36
CA ALA A 100 5.08 1.54 8.34
C ALA A 100 3.69 1.25 7.73
N SER A 101 3.40 1.80 6.54
CA SER A 101 2.14 1.55 5.84
C SER A 101 1.91 0.07 5.53
N ILE A 102 2.95 -0.62 5.02
CA ILE A 102 2.93 -2.06 4.74
C ILE A 102 2.64 -2.86 6.02
N ALA A 103 3.28 -2.50 7.15
CA ALA A 103 3.01 -3.15 8.43
C ALA A 103 1.55 -2.94 8.89
N HIS A 104 1.01 -1.74 8.74
CA HIS A 104 -0.40 -1.45 9.04
C HIS A 104 -1.36 -2.27 8.18
N PHE A 105 -1.12 -2.36 6.86
CA PHE A 105 -1.99 -3.15 5.98
C PHE A 105 -1.92 -4.65 6.29
N LYS A 106 -0.73 -5.18 6.58
CA LYS A 106 -0.57 -6.58 7.03
C LYS A 106 -1.32 -6.84 8.34
N PHE A 107 -1.27 -5.90 9.28
CA PHE A 107 -2.04 -5.99 10.52
C PHE A 107 -3.55 -5.98 10.25
N LEU A 108 -4.05 -5.06 9.44
CA LEU A 108 -5.47 -4.99 9.09
C LEU A 108 -5.95 -6.27 8.39
N LYS A 109 -5.15 -6.83 7.47
CA LYS A 109 -5.44 -8.11 6.82
C LYS A 109 -5.56 -9.24 7.85
N ALA A 110 -4.59 -9.33 8.77
CA ALA A 110 -4.61 -10.35 9.83
C ALA A 110 -5.81 -10.19 10.78
N ALA A 111 -6.14 -8.95 11.15
CA ALA A 111 -7.29 -8.64 11.99
C ALA A 111 -8.62 -9.03 11.31
N MET A 112 -8.75 -8.76 10.01
CA MET A 112 -9.91 -9.17 9.22
C MET A 112 -10.06 -10.69 9.16
N LEU A 113 -8.98 -11.43 8.87
CA LEU A 113 -9.01 -12.89 8.82
C LEU A 113 -9.34 -13.52 10.18
N SER A 114 -8.86 -12.92 11.27
CA SER A 114 -9.20 -13.33 12.64
C SER A 114 -10.66 -13.05 12.98
N ARG A 115 -11.19 -11.90 12.56
CA ARG A 115 -12.56 -11.47 12.90
C ARG A 115 -13.63 -12.14 12.06
N PHE A 116 -13.29 -12.55 10.84
CA PHE A 116 -14.19 -13.18 9.88
C PHE A 116 -13.66 -14.56 9.46
N PRO A 117 -13.70 -15.57 10.35
CA PRO A 117 -13.14 -16.90 10.06
C PRO A 117 -13.87 -17.64 8.93
N GLU A 118 -15.13 -17.28 8.68
CA GLU A 118 -15.96 -17.83 7.59
C GLU A 118 -15.57 -17.26 6.22
N TYR A 119 -14.79 -16.17 6.19
CA TYR A 119 -14.26 -15.64 4.94
C TYR A 119 -13.15 -16.56 4.43
N ARG A 120 -13.44 -17.26 3.33
CA ARG A 120 -12.44 -18.02 2.60
C ARG A 120 -11.88 -17.12 1.50
N PRO A 121 -10.57 -16.79 1.52
CA PRO A 121 -9.96 -16.09 0.41
C PRO A 121 -10.22 -16.88 -0.88
N PRO A 122 -10.49 -16.23 -2.01
CA PRO A 122 -10.48 -16.92 -3.29
C PRO A 122 -9.12 -17.63 -3.39
N ALA A 123 -9.14 -18.94 -3.66
CA ALA A 123 -7.91 -19.70 -3.85
C ALA A 123 -7.05 -18.92 -4.83
N SER A 124 -5.84 -18.54 -4.41
CA SER A 124 -4.93 -17.77 -5.24
C SER A 124 -4.78 -18.56 -6.55
N SER A 125 -5.35 -18.02 -7.63
CA SER A 125 -5.18 -18.54 -8.98
C SER A 125 -3.73 -18.27 -9.37
N ALA A 126 -2.80 -19.04 -8.82
CA ALA A 126 -1.45 -19.15 -9.31
C ALA A 126 -1.54 -19.97 -10.60
N ASN A 127 -1.64 -19.26 -11.72
CA ASN A 127 -1.29 -19.75 -13.05
C ASN A 127 -0.06 -18.98 -13.53
#